data_AF-A0A257MIC9-F1
#
_entry.id   AF-A0A257MIC9-F1
#
_cell.length_a   1.000
_cell.length_b   1.000
_cell.length_c   1.000
_cell.angle_alpha   90.00
_cell.angle_beta   90.00
_cell.angle_gamma   90.00
#
_symmetry.space_group_name_H-M   'P 1'
#
loop_
_entity.id
_entity.type
_entity.pdbx_description
1 polymer ?
#
loop_
_entity_poly.entity_id
_entity_poly.type
_entity_poly.pdbx_seq_one_letter_code
_entity_poly.pdbx_strand_id
1 'polypeptide(L)'
;MNDPSALIEFIQRYYIDPIIYDTSYNPVDTITWAVILSLCVLGLIRLLRRSCISVDERLVLFTLPYILAGSSLRVIEDADMVAAPWRYLLITPLIFFLVFLATAASLFITRRIWKEDFHYKYAAIGFIWTALNLGLLSSQGLKNGWVIAAVFLMGSGLAGGIILV
;
A
#
# COMPACT_ATOMS: atom_id res chain seq x y z
N MET A 1 -4.11 36.18 -18.60
CA MET A 1 -3.10 35.84 -17.58
C MET A 1 -3.10 34.33 -17.39
N ASN A 2 -2.51 33.58 -18.33
CA ASN A 2 -2.29 32.14 -18.21
C ASN A 2 -0.83 31.95 -18.60
N ASP A 3 0.06 32.06 -17.63
CA ASP A 3 1.48 31.78 -17.84
C ASP A 3 1.71 30.31 -17.50
N PRO A 4 2.01 29.44 -18.48
CA PRO A 4 2.26 28.01 -18.23
C PRO A 4 3.37 27.78 -17.20
N SER A 5 4.31 28.74 -17.09
CA SER A 5 5.40 28.72 -16.13
C SER A 5 4.90 28.72 -14.68
N ALA A 6 3.87 29.51 -14.34
CA ALA A 6 3.33 29.60 -13.00
C ALA A 6 2.63 28.29 -12.56
N LEU A 7 1.97 27.60 -13.49
CA LEU A 7 1.36 26.29 -13.22
C LEU A 7 2.45 25.23 -12.98
N ILE A 8 3.48 25.20 -13.81
CA ILE A 8 4.61 24.27 -13.67
C ILE A 8 5.31 24.49 -12.33
N GLU A 9 5.59 25.74 -11.96
CA GLU A 9 6.22 26.09 -10.69
C GLU A 9 5.35 25.67 -9.49
N PHE A 10 4.03 25.85 -9.59
CA PHE A 10 3.10 25.38 -8.57
C PHE A 10 3.14 23.85 -8.42
N ILE A 11 3.06 23.12 -9.53
CA ILE A 11 3.11 21.65 -9.52
C ILE A 11 4.45 21.17 -8.96
N GLN A 12 5.54 21.79 -9.41
CA GLN A 12 6.88 21.47 -8.97
C GLN A 12 7.00 21.64 -7.45
N ARG A 13 6.63 22.82 -6.94
CA ARG A 13 6.76 23.18 -5.53
C ARG A 13 5.88 22.36 -4.60
N TYR A 14 4.63 22.11 -4.97
CA TYR A 14 3.65 21.49 -4.07
C TYR A 14 3.55 19.97 -4.22
N TYR A 15 4.00 19.39 -5.33
CA TYR A 15 3.83 17.95 -5.59
C TYR A 15 5.12 17.22 -5.96
N ILE A 16 6.03 17.82 -6.73
CA ILE A 16 7.22 17.11 -7.23
C ILE A 16 8.38 17.23 -6.24
N ASP A 17 8.72 18.45 -5.83
CA ASP A 17 9.82 18.71 -4.89
C ASP A 17 9.64 17.96 -3.58
N PRO A 18 8.44 17.90 -2.96
CA PRO A 18 8.26 17.11 -1.75
C PRO A 18 8.57 15.62 -1.91
N ILE A 19 8.35 15.05 -3.10
CA ILE A 19 8.64 13.65 -3.40
C ILE A 19 10.13 13.45 -3.69
N ILE A 20 10.76 14.36 -4.44
CA ILE A 20 12.19 14.26 -4.77
C ILE A 20 13.05 14.41 -3.52
N TYR A 21 12.69 15.36 -2.65
CA TYR A 21 13.43 15.68 -1.43
C TYR A 21 12.92 14.95 -0.19
N ASP A 22 11.90 14.09 -0.34
CA ASP A 22 11.27 13.32 0.74
C ASP A 22 10.89 14.20 1.96
N THR A 23 10.24 15.32 1.68
CA THR A 23 9.82 16.28 2.72
C THR A 23 8.42 15.94 3.22
N SER A 24 8.09 16.38 4.44
CA SER A 24 6.73 16.24 4.98
C SER A 24 5.66 16.90 4.12
N TYR A 25 4.45 16.36 4.20
CA TYR A 25 3.28 16.87 3.52
C TYR A 25 2.98 18.34 3.83
N ASN A 26 2.59 19.08 2.80
CA ASN A 26 2.09 20.45 2.91
C ASN A 26 0.54 20.49 2.90
N PRO A 27 -0.11 21.58 3.36
CA PRO A 27 -1.58 21.59 3.43
C PRO A 27 -2.27 21.37 2.08
N VAL A 28 -1.66 21.83 0.98
CA VAL A 28 -2.21 21.70 -0.37
C VAL A 28 -2.15 20.24 -0.83
N ASP A 29 -0.98 19.61 -0.74
CA ASP A 29 -0.81 18.21 -1.11
C ASP A 29 -1.70 17.30 -0.25
N THR A 30 -1.82 17.57 1.05
CA THR A 30 -2.55 16.73 2.00
C THR A 30 -4.01 16.66 1.63
N ILE A 31 -4.63 17.83 1.37
CA ILE A 31 -6.03 17.92 0.97
C ILE A 31 -6.23 17.26 -0.39
N THR A 32 -5.36 17.54 -1.36
CA THR A 32 -5.45 16.96 -2.70
C THR A 32 -5.39 15.44 -2.66
N TRP A 33 -4.41 14.88 -1.97
CA TRP A 33 -4.24 13.42 -1.87
C TRP A 33 -5.36 12.77 -1.07
N ALA A 34 -5.84 13.39 0.01
CA ALA A 34 -6.99 12.91 0.75
C ALA A 34 -8.25 12.82 -0.12
N VAL A 35 -8.52 13.84 -0.94
CA VAL A 35 -9.65 13.84 -1.89
C VAL A 35 -9.48 12.75 -2.95
N ILE A 36 -8.31 12.65 -3.58
CA ILE A 36 -8.05 11.65 -4.62
C ILE A 36 -8.18 10.23 -4.06
N LEU A 37 -7.55 9.94 -2.92
CA LEU A 37 -7.65 8.63 -2.26
C LEU A 37 -9.10 8.28 -1.91
N SER A 38 -9.86 9.25 -1.38
CA SER A 38 -11.28 9.06 -1.08
C SER A 38 -12.07 8.71 -2.34
N LEU A 39 -11.86 9.42 -3.45
CA LEU A 39 -12.50 9.12 -4.73
C LEU A 39 -12.10 7.73 -5.26
N CYS A 40 -10.84 7.34 -5.12
CA CYS A 40 -10.38 6.00 -5.49
C CYS A 40 -11.07 4.90 -4.68
N VAL A 41 -11.19 5.07 -3.36
CA VAL A 41 -11.89 4.11 -2.48
C VAL A 41 -13.38 4.03 -2.86
N LEU A 42 -14.05 5.16 -3.05
CA LEU A 42 -15.44 5.19 -3.49
C LEU A 42 -15.62 4.55 -4.88
N GLY A 43 -14.65 4.74 -5.79
CA GLY A 43 -14.58 4.09 -7.09
C GLY A 43 -14.44 2.57 -6.97
N LEU A 44 -13.55 2.09 -6.09
CA LEU A 44 -13.37 0.67 -5.81
C LEU A 44 -14.65 0.04 -5.27
N ILE A 45 -15.29 0.66 -4.28
CA ILE A 45 -16.55 0.15 -3.70
C ILE A 45 -17.62 0.00 -4.79
N ARG A 46 -17.74 1.00 -5.67
CA ARG A 46 -18.67 0.94 -6.80
C ARG A 46 -18.31 -0.18 -7.77
N LEU A 47 -17.02 -0.38 -8.06
CA LEU A 47 -16.54 -1.42 -8.97
C LEU A 47 -16.79 -2.82 -8.41
N LEU A 48 -16.46 -3.06 -7.13
CA LEU A 48 -16.72 -4.32 -6.44
C LEU A 48 -18.22 -4.67 -6.45
N ARG A 49 -19.08 -3.68 -6.19
CA ARG A 49 -20.54 -3.84 -6.27
C ARG A 49 -21.01 -4.23 -7.67
N ARG A 50 -20.45 -3.61 -8.72
CA ARG A 50 -20.77 -3.96 -10.12
C ARG A 50 -20.28 -5.34 -10.52
N SER A 51 -19.18 -5.81 -9.94
CA SER A 51 -18.60 -7.13 -10.22
C SER A 51 -19.22 -8.28 -9.41
N CYS A 52 -20.30 -8.01 -8.65
CA CYS A 52 -20.94 -8.97 -7.74
C CYS A 52 -19.93 -9.64 -6.79
N ILE A 53 -18.91 -8.91 -6.35
CA ILE A 53 -17.95 -9.37 -5.34
C ILE A 53 -18.51 -8.92 -3.99
N SER A 54 -18.82 -9.88 -3.11
CA SER A 54 -19.21 -9.59 -1.73
C SER A 54 -18.00 -9.07 -0.96
N VAL A 55 -18.15 -7.91 -0.33
CA VAL A 55 -17.16 -7.42 0.65
C VAL A 55 -17.54 -8.03 2.00
N ASP A 56 -17.11 -9.26 2.21
CA ASP A 56 -17.30 -10.03 3.43
C ASP A 56 -15.99 -10.18 4.21
N GLU A 57 -16.08 -10.72 5.42
CA GLU A 57 -14.91 -11.03 6.25
C GLU A 57 -13.91 -11.93 5.51
N ARG A 58 -14.41 -12.82 4.65
CA ARG A 58 -13.60 -13.71 3.83
C ARG A 58 -12.71 -12.92 2.87
N LEU A 59 -13.25 -11.96 2.11
CA LEU A 59 -12.45 -11.12 1.22
C LEU A 59 -11.39 -10.35 2.01
N VAL A 60 -11.76 -9.79 3.18
CA VAL A 60 -10.82 -9.07 4.05
C VAL A 60 -9.66 -9.97 4.48
N LEU A 61 -9.96 -11.20 4.93
CA LEU A 61 -8.95 -12.19 5.31
C LEU A 61 -8.01 -12.53 4.14
N PHE A 62 -8.53 -12.70 2.93
CA PHE A 62 -7.72 -12.98 1.75
C PHE A 62 -6.95 -11.76 1.22
N THR A 63 -7.32 -10.55 1.62
CA THR A 63 -6.57 -9.32 1.33
C THR A 63 -5.43 -9.07 2.33
N LEU A 64 -5.43 -9.68 3.52
CA LEU A 64 -4.36 -9.52 4.53
C LEU A 64 -2.93 -9.68 3.98
N PRO A 65 -2.62 -10.66 3.10
CA PRO A 65 -1.28 -10.78 2.53
C PRO A 65 -0.85 -9.55 1.73
N TYR A 66 -1.78 -8.82 1.10
CA TYR A 66 -1.47 -7.58 0.39
C TYR A 66 -1.16 -6.42 1.34
N ILE A 67 -1.76 -6.41 2.54
CA ILE A 67 -1.40 -5.46 3.59
C ILE A 67 0.05 -5.71 4.01
N LEU A 68 0.43 -6.98 4.25
CA LEU A 68 1.81 -7.34 4.56
C LEU A 68 2.78 -6.99 3.42
N ALA A 69 2.38 -7.22 2.17
CA ALA A 69 3.16 -6.84 1.00
C ALA A 69 3.38 -5.32 0.93
N GLY A 70 2.34 -4.51 1.12
CA GLY A 70 2.44 -3.06 1.14
C GLY A 70 3.29 -2.53 2.30
N SER A 71 3.10 -3.07 3.50
CA SER A 71 3.89 -2.71 4.68
C SER A 71 5.37 -3.07 4.51
N SER A 72 5.69 -4.27 4.03
CA SER A 72 7.08 -4.68 3.77
C SER A 72 7.73 -3.86 2.65
N LEU A 73 6.96 -3.41 1.66
CA LEU A 73 7.45 -2.54 0.60
C LEU A 73 7.85 -1.15 1.11
N ARG A 74 7.17 -0.62 2.13
CA ARG A 74 7.60 0.60 2.83
C ARG A 74 8.92 0.41 3.55
N VAL A 75 9.09 -0.72 4.24
CA VAL A 75 10.37 -1.04 4.91
C VAL A 75 11.51 -1.17 3.91
N ILE A 76 11.26 -1.72 2.71
CA ILE A 76 12.26 -1.78 1.62
C ILE A 76 12.70 -0.38 1.20
N GLU A 77 11.77 0.55 1.13
CA GLU A 77 12.05 1.94 0.77
C GLU A 77 12.78 2.68 1.89
N ASP A 78 12.31 2.57 3.14
CA ASP A 78 12.98 3.14 4.33
C ASP A 78 14.40 2.58 4.54
N ALA A 79 14.67 1.36 4.05
CA ALA A 79 15.99 0.74 4.09
C ALA A 79 16.90 1.17 2.91
N ASP A 80 16.47 2.14 2.09
CA ASP A 80 17.18 2.67 0.92
C ASP A 80 17.64 1.57 -0.06
N MET A 81 16.88 0.48 -0.15
CA MET A 81 17.24 -0.68 -0.97
C MET A 81 16.97 -0.47 -2.47
N VAL A 82 16.23 0.58 -2.82
CA VAL A 82 15.83 0.90 -4.19
C VAL A 82 16.38 2.25 -4.58
N ALA A 83 17.16 2.29 -5.66
CA ALA A 83 17.72 3.54 -6.19
C ALA A 83 16.69 4.36 -6.99
N ALA A 84 16.92 5.67 -7.11
CA ALA A 84 16.19 6.52 -8.04
C ALA A 84 16.41 6.04 -9.49
N PRO A 85 15.39 6.15 -10.38
CA PRO A 85 14.10 6.83 -10.18
C PRO A 85 13.01 5.93 -9.56
N TRP A 86 13.24 4.62 -9.44
CA TRP A 86 12.24 3.66 -8.95
C TRP A 86 11.82 3.92 -7.50
N ARG A 87 12.74 4.47 -6.69
CA ARG A 87 12.45 4.90 -5.31
C ARG A 87 11.25 5.84 -5.22
N TYR A 88 11.07 6.75 -6.18
CA TYR A 88 9.98 7.73 -6.13
C TYR A 88 8.58 7.09 -6.15
N LEU A 89 8.42 5.90 -6.73
CA LEU A 89 7.15 5.16 -6.69
C LEU A 89 6.83 4.60 -5.30
N LEU A 90 7.85 4.43 -4.47
CA LEU A 90 7.75 3.89 -3.12
C LEU A 90 7.63 4.98 -2.05
N ILE A 91 7.91 6.24 -2.41
CA ILE A 91 7.68 7.40 -1.55
C ILE A 91 6.19 7.71 -1.49
N THR A 92 5.73 8.17 -0.33
CA THR A 92 4.32 8.53 -0.16
C THR A 92 3.97 9.82 -0.89
N PRO A 93 2.76 9.94 -1.46
CA PRO A 93 1.65 8.99 -1.35
C PRO A 93 1.63 7.93 -2.46
N LEU A 94 2.55 7.97 -3.42
CA LEU A 94 2.53 7.13 -4.64
C LEU A 94 2.50 5.64 -4.32
N ILE A 95 3.21 5.20 -3.29
CA ILE A 95 3.20 3.80 -2.85
C ILE A 95 1.81 3.29 -2.49
N PHE A 96 0.94 4.13 -1.91
CA PHE A 96 -0.42 3.71 -1.59
C PHE A 96 -1.24 3.46 -2.85
N PHE A 97 -1.07 4.28 -3.89
CA PHE A 97 -1.68 4.05 -5.19
C PHE A 97 -1.11 2.79 -5.86
N LEU A 98 0.20 2.58 -5.79
CA LEU A 98 0.85 1.39 -6.34
C LEU A 98 0.27 0.12 -5.71
N VAL A 99 0.25 0.04 -4.38
CA VAL A 99 -0.26 -1.12 -3.64
C VAL A 99 -1.75 -1.30 -3.88
N PHE A 100 -2.54 -0.22 -3.86
CA PHE A 100 -3.98 -0.26 -4.16
C PHE A 100 -4.25 -0.79 -5.56
N LEU A 101 -3.59 -0.24 -6.59
CA LEU A 101 -3.78 -0.64 -7.97
C LEU A 101 -3.31 -2.08 -8.21
N ALA A 102 -2.17 -2.47 -7.66
CA ALA A 102 -1.67 -3.85 -7.76
C ALA A 102 -2.63 -4.85 -7.08
N THR A 103 -3.14 -4.51 -5.90
CA THR A 103 -4.09 -5.34 -5.16
C THR A 103 -5.41 -5.45 -5.89
N ALA A 104 -5.97 -4.33 -6.35
CA ALA A 104 -7.21 -4.30 -7.12
C ALA A 104 -7.06 -5.06 -8.45
N ALA A 105 -5.99 -4.81 -9.20
CA ALA A 105 -5.71 -5.52 -10.45
C ALA A 105 -5.61 -7.02 -10.21
N SER A 106 -4.88 -7.45 -9.17
CA SER A 106 -4.77 -8.87 -8.82
C SER A 106 -6.13 -9.48 -8.47
N LEU A 107 -6.97 -8.78 -7.71
CA LEU A 107 -8.33 -9.20 -7.38
C LEU A 107 -9.19 -9.39 -8.65
N PHE A 108 -9.19 -8.41 -9.55
CA PHE A 108 -10.00 -8.47 -10.77
C PHE A 108 -9.48 -9.50 -11.77
N ILE A 109 -8.16 -9.61 -11.93
CA ILE A 109 -7.52 -10.60 -12.83
C ILE A 109 -7.84 -12.00 -12.33
N THR A 110 -7.63 -12.28 -11.03
CA THR A 110 -7.91 -13.60 -10.47
C THR A 110 -9.39 -13.95 -10.56
N ARG A 111 -10.29 -13.00 -10.26
CA ARG A 111 -11.74 -13.18 -10.44
C ARG A 111 -12.11 -13.49 -11.88
N ARG A 112 -11.48 -12.82 -12.86
CA ARG A 112 -11.77 -13.04 -14.29
C ARG A 112 -11.32 -14.41 -14.78
N ILE A 113 -10.19 -14.92 -14.28
CA ILE A 113 -9.61 -16.19 -14.73
C ILE A 113 -10.20 -17.39 -13.97
N TRP A 114 -10.30 -17.31 -12.64
CA TRP A 114 -10.69 -18.44 -11.77
C TRP A 114 -12.14 -18.39 -11.25
N LYS A 115 -12.89 -17.33 -11.55
CA LYS A 115 -14.31 -17.15 -11.19
C LYS A 115 -14.59 -17.43 -9.71
N GLU A 116 -15.10 -18.60 -9.34
CA GLU A 116 -15.52 -18.97 -7.97
C GLU A 116 -14.33 -19.20 -7.03
N ASP A 117 -13.25 -19.82 -7.50
CA ASP A 117 -12.09 -20.21 -6.69
C ASP A 117 -10.99 -19.13 -6.63
N PHE A 118 -11.32 -17.90 -6.99
CA PHE A 118 -10.34 -16.83 -7.13
C PHE A 118 -9.68 -16.42 -5.80
N HIS A 119 -10.39 -16.55 -4.67
CA HIS A 119 -9.94 -16.08 -3.36
C HIS A 119 -8.59 -16.67 -2.93
N TYR A 120 -8.40 -17.98 -3.10
CA TYR A 120 -7.14 -18.64 -2.74
C TYR A 120 -6.00 -18.24 -3.68
N LYS A 121 -6.28 -18.06 -4.97
CA LYS A 121 -5.28 -17.62 -5.96
C LYS A 121 -4.88 -16.17 -5.74
N TYR A 122 -5.85 -15.32 -5.40
CA TYR A 122 -5.65 -13.94 -4.98
C TYR A 122 -4.74 -13.89 -3.74
N ALA A 123 -5.10 -14.55 -2.65
CA ALA A 123 -4.26 -14.57 -1.46
C ALA A 123 -2.86 -15.15 -1.71
N ALA A 124 -2.74 -16.20 -2.55
CA ALA A 124 -1.45 -16.76 -2.93
C ALA A 124 -0.55 -15.73 -3.63
N ILE A 125 -1.09 -14.88 -4.52
CA ILE A 125 -0.32 -13.81 -5.15
C ILE A 125 0.18 -12.82 -4.10
N GLY A 126 -0.68 -12.42 -3.15
CA GLY A 126 -0.27 -11.53 -2.06
C GLY A 126 0.79 -12.14 -1.14
N PHE A 127 0.70 -13.44 -0.84
CA PHE A 127 1.72 -14.17 -0.08
C PHE A 127 3.04 -14.28 -0.84
N ILE A 128 3.00 -14.56 -2.14
CA ILE A 128 4.20 -14.58 -2.99
C ILE A 128 4.86 -13.21 -2.98
N TRP A 129 4.10 -12.14 -3.16
CA TRP A 129 4.64 -10.78 -3.11
C TRP A 129 5.26 -10.47 -1.74
N THR A 130 4.58 -10.79 -0.65
CA THR A 130 5.11 -10.62 0.71
C THR A 130 6.41 -11.42 0.90
N ALA A 131 6.44 -12.68 0.48
CA ALA A 131 7.60 -13.54 0.60
C ALA A 131 8.80 -13.01 -0.21
N LEU A 132 8.56 -12.46 -1.40
CA LEU A 132 9.60 -11.80 -2.20
C LEU A 132 10.15 -10.57 -1.48
N ASN A 133 9.29 -9.72 -0.92
CA ASN A 133 9.72 -8.54 -0.16
C ASN A 133 10.53 -8.93 1.08
N LEU A 134 10.06 -9.91 1.85
CA LEU A 134 10.76 -10.41 3.04
C LEU A 134 12.08 -11.11 2.70
N GLY A 135 12.11 -11.87 1.60
CA GLY A 135 13.33 -12.48 1.08
C GLY A 135 14.36 -11.43 0.71
N LEU A 136 13.94 -10.35 0.04
CA LEU A 136 14.79 -9.20 -0.25
C LEU A 136 15.30 -8.54 1.04
N LEU A 137 14.42 -8.24 1.99
CA LEU A 137 14.78 -7.63 3.28
C LEU A 137 15.75 -8.49 4.11
N SER A 138 15.65 -9.82 4.02
CA SER A 138 16.53 -10.72 4.76
C SER A 138 18.01 -10.55 4.37
N SER A 139 18.29 -10.04 3.16
CA SER A 139 19.66 -9.73 2.70
C SER A 139 20.32 -8.60 3.49
N GLN A 140 19.55 -7.73 4.16
CA GLN A 140 20.08 -6.61 4.96
C GLN A 140 20.53 -7.04 6.37
N GLY A 141 20.25 -8.27 6.77
CA GLY A 141 20.58 -8.82 8.08
C GLY A 141 19.66 -8.35 9.21
N LEU A 142 19.59 -9.12 10.28
CA LEU A 142 18.78 -8.82 11.47
C LEU A 142 19.62 -8.09 12.52
N LYS A 143 19.44 -6.77 12.63
CA LYS A 143 20.12 -5.97 13.67
C LYS A 143 19.53 -6.18 15.06
N ASN A 144 18.20 -6.13 15.19
CA ASN A 144 17.49 -6.19 16.47
C ASN A 144 16.38 -7.25 16.45
N GLY A 145 16.75 -8.54 16.47
CA GLY A 145 15.79 -9.64 16.40
C GLY A 145 14.74 -9.66 17.51
N TRP A 146 15.08 -9.12 18.70
CA TRP A 146 14.14 -9.02 19.83
C TRP A 146 12.93 -8.12 19.54
N VAL A 147 13.07 -7.14 18.62
CA VAL A 147 11.99 -6.22 18.25
C VAL A 147 10.84 -6.98 17.61
N ILE A 148 11.12 -8.06 16.87
CA ILE A 148 10.08 -8.91 16.27
C ILE A 148 9.19 -9.46 17.38
N ALA A 149 9.79 -10.08 18.42
CA ALA A 149 9.04 -10.62 19.55
C ALA A 149 8.27 -9.52 20.29
N ALA A 150 8.88 -8.35 20.51
CA ALA A 150 8.23 -7.23 21.18
C ALA A 150 6.99 -6.74 20.41
N VAL A 151 7.07 -6.57 19.09
CA VAL A 151 5.95 -6.13 18.25
C VAL A 151 4.80 -7.12 18.29
N PHE A 152 5.08 -8.42 18.18
CA PHE A 152 4.04 -9.45 18.28
C PHE A 152 3.39 -9.50 19.66
N LEU A 153 4.17 -9.37 20.74
CA LEU A 153 3.65 -9.33 22.11
C LEU A 153 2.78 -8.10 22.36
N MET A 154 3.20 -6.91 21.91
CA MET A 154 2.39 -5.70 22.04
C MET A 154 1.10 -5.78 21.22
N GLY A 155 1.18 -6.26 19.98
CA GLY A 155 0.01 -6.40 19.11
C GLY A 155 -1.01 -7.40 19.66
N SER A 156 -0.54 -8.58 20.07
CA SER A 156 -1.40 -9.61 20.67
C SER A 156 -1.94 -9.21 22.04
N GLY A 157 -1.15 -8.51 22.87
CA GLY A 157 -1.59 -7.97 24.15
C GLY A 157 -2.70 -6.93 24.01
N LEU A 158 -2.56 -6.01 23.05
CA LEU A 158 -3.61 -5.03 22.73
C LEU A 158 -4.88 -5.71 22.22
N ALA A 159 -4.75 -6.65 21.27
CA ALA A 159 -5.90 -7.38 20.73
C ALA A 159 -6.62 -8.21 21.82
N GLY A 160 -5.85 -8.91 22.67
CA GLY A 160 -6.40 -9.67 23.79
C GLY A 160 -7.09 -8.77 24.82
N GLY A 161 -6.53 -7.60 25.11
CA GLY A 161 -7.15 -6.62 26.01
C GLY A 161 -8.49 -6.09 25.51
N ILE A 162 -8.65 -5.90 24.19
CA ILE A 162 -9.92 -5.46 23.59
C ILE A 162 -10.97 -6.57 23.60
N ILE A 163 -10.58 -7.83 23.41
CA ILE A 163 -11.51 -8.97 23.37
C ILE A 163 -12.01 -9.36 24.77
N LEU A 164 -11.21 -9.08 25.81
CA LEU A 164 -11.52 -9.41 27.20
C LEU A 164 -12.32 -8.33 27.94
N VAL A 165 -12.62 -7.19 27.31
CA VAL A 165 -13.46 -6.09 27.82
C VAL A 165 -14.83 -6.13 27.15
#